data_AF-A0A932YMB1-F1
#
_entry.id   AF-A0A932YMB1-F1
#
_cell.length_a   1.000
_cell.length_b   1.000
_cell.length_c   1.000
_cell.angle_alpha   90.00
_cell.angle_beta   90.00
_cell.angle_gamma   90.00
#
_symmetry.space_group_name_H-M   'P 1'
#
loop_
_entity.id
_entity.type
_entity.pdbx_description
1 polymer ?
#
loop_
_entity_poly.entity_id
_entity_poly.type
_entity_poly.pdbx_seq_one_letter_code
_entity_poly.pdbx_strand_id
1 'polypeptide(L)'
;MMSEHAEVERNYLEEGGLQFVSQGKVRDTYALPDHDDLLLFMTSNRISSHDFVLSAEVPGKGQLLNAMSIFWKTKVLQNVCANDIVAFGSGIDEYLPEPLQGDMDAQSRGVIARKLKMLPIECVVRGHLTGGGWRSYRKDRTVCGVKLPPDLHDGSQLPHLIFTPTTKAQQGHDEPLDSGEVT
;
A
#
# COMPACT_ATOMS: atom_id res chain seq x y z
N MET A 1 -17.08 10.32 6.75
CA MET A 1 -16.94 11.79 6.64
C MET A 1 -15.44 12.05 6.62
N MET A 2 -14.91 12.76 5.63
CA MET A 2 -13.48 13.11 5.59
C MET A 2 -13.16 14.07 6.74
N SER A 3 -11.92 14.04 7.24
CA SER A 3 -11.45 15.06 8.18
C SER A 3 -11.31 16.40 7.45
N GLU A 4 -11.57 17.50 8.16
CA GLU A 4 -11.42 18.87 7.63
C GLU A 4 -10.01 19.10 7.07
N HIS A 5 -8.98 18.55 7.73
CA HIS A 5 -7.59 18.59 7.26
C HIS A 5 -7.38 17.91 5.90
N ALA A 6 -7.97 16.72 5.69
CA ALA A 6 -7.81 15.99 4.43
C ALA A 6 -8.53 16.67 3.26
N GLU A 7 -9.61 17.41 3.54
CA GLU A 7 -10.31 18.20 2.53
C GLU A 7 -9.51 19.45 2.15
N VAL A 8 -8.93 20.15 3.13
CA VAL A 8 -8.03 21.29 2.88
C VAL A 8 -6.79 20.88 2.09
N GLU A 9 -6.14 19.76 2.45
CA GLU A 9 -4.99 19.24 1.71
C GLU A 9 -5.35 18.92 0.26
N ARG A 10 -6.47 18.23 0.02
CA ARG A 10 -6.91 17.92 -1.34
C ARG A 10 -7.15 19.19 -2.14
N ASN A 11 -7.89 20.15 -1.60
CA ASN A 11 -8.20 21.40 -2.29
C ASN A 11 -6.92 22.15 -2.64
N TYR A 12 -5.96 22.25 -1.72
CA TYR A 12 -4.66 22.87 -1.98
C TYR A 12 -3.90 22.20 -3.14
N LEU A 13 -3.86 20.87 -3.17
CA LEU A 13 -3.19 20.12 -4.24
C LEU A 13 -3.90 20.28 -5.59
N GLU A 14 -5.24 20.30 -5.61
CA GLU A 14 -6.03 20.50 -6.83
C GLU A 14 -5.93 21.94 -7.36
N GLU A 15 -5.97 22.94 -6.48
CA GLU A 15 -5.72 24.35 -6.82
C GLU A 15 -4.29 24.57 -7.34
N GLY A 16 -3.34 23.78 -6.84
CA GLY A 16 -1.97 23.71 -7.34
C GLY A 16 -1.82 23.07 -8.71
N GLY A 17 -2.88 22.55 -9.32
CA GLY A 17 -2.91 22.01 -10.68
C GLY A 17 -2.81 20.50 -10.78
N LEU A 18 -2.86 19.76 -9.67
CA LEU A 18 -2.98 18.30 -9.71
C LEU A 18 -4.43 17.87 -9.93
N GLN A 19 -4.64 16.72 -10.56
CA GLN A 19 -5.98 16.16 -10.72
C GLN A 19 -6.18 14.99 -9.76
N PHE A 20 -7.18 15.06 -8.89
CA PHE A 20 -7.52 13.93 -8.02
C PHE A 20 -8.01 12.73 -8.83
N VAL A 21 -7.45 11.55 -8.54
CA VAL A 21 -7.79 10.28 -9.22
C VAL A 21 -8.60 9.37 -8.29
N SER A 22 -8.10 9.14 -7.08
CA SER A 22 -8.76 8.24 -6.14
C SER A 22 -8.26 8.41 -4.71
N GLN A 23 -9.12 8.04 -3.75
CA GLN A 23 -8.79 7.94 -2.34
C GLN A 23 -8.86 6.47 -1.91
N GLY A 24 -7.73 5.91 -1.51
CA GLY A 24 -7.67 4.67 -0.76
C GLY A 24 -7.85 4.91 0.74
N LYS A 25 -7.79 3.81 1.52
CA LYS A 25 -7.90 3.87 2.99
C LYS A 25 -6.89 4.83 3.62
N VAL A 26 -5.66 4.86 3.10
CA VAL A 26 -4.53 5.61 3.70
C VAL A 26 -3.68 6.41 2.69
N ARG A 27 -4.02 6.39 1.40
CA ARG A 27 -3.31 7.17 0.37
C ARG A 27 -4.31 7.83 -0.58
N ASP A 28 -3.95 9.01 -1.03
CA ASP A 28 -4.62 9.70 -2.13
C ASP A 28 -3.73 9.64 -3.36
N THR A 29 -4.36 9.52 -4.52
CA THR A 29 -3.67 9.41 -5.81
C THR A 29 -4.06 10.58 -6.68
N TYR A 30 -3.07 11.23 -7.26
CA TYR A 30 -3.25 12.36 -8.16
C TYR A 30 -2.56 12.07 -9.50
N ALA A 31 -3.18 12.51 -10.59
CA ALA A 31 -2.53 12.56 -11.89
C ALA A 31 -1.67 13.82 -11.98
N LEU A 32 -0.56 13.68 -12.68
CA LEU A 32 0.41 14.75 -12.90
C LEU A 32 0.12 15.38 -14.28
N PRO A 33 0.05 16.71 -14.40
CA PRO A 33 -0.04 17.36 -15.70
C PRO A 33 1.09 16.92 -16.63
N ASP A 34 0.77 16.72 -17.90
CA ASP A 34 1.74 16.34 -18.96
C ASP A 34 2.46 14.99 -18.74
N HIS A 35 2.02 14.17 -17.79
CA HIS A 35 2.61 12.86 -17.47
C HIS A 35 1.56 11.75 -17.34
N ASP A 36 1.06 11.26 -18.47
CA ASP A 36 -0.02 10.25 -18.53
C ASP A 36 0.36 8.87 -17.95
N ASP A 37 1.65 8.57 -17.87
CA ASP A 37 2.23 7.32 -17.38
C ASP A 37 2.72 7.40 -15.93
N LEU A 38 2.58 8.56 -15.28
CA LEU A 38 2.98 8.78 -13.89
C LEU A 38 1.79 9.15 -13.00
N LEU A 39 1.95 8.88 -11.71
CA LEU A 39 1.00 9.24 -10.66
C LEU A 39 1.77 9.78 -9.45
N LEU A 40 1.17 10.74 -8.75
CA LEU A 40 1.59 11.12 -7.41
C LEU A 40 0.78 10.34 -6.38
N PHE A 41 1.46 9.59 -5.52
CA PHE A 41 0.87 8.98 -4.34
C PHE A 41 1.18 9.80 -3.11
N MET A 42 0.13 10.33 -2.47
CA MET A 42 0.21 11.06 -1.20
C MET A 42 -0.18 10.15 -0.05
N THR A 43 0.77 9.86 0.85
CA THR A 43 0.49 9.02 2.02
C THR A 43 -0.10 9.85 3.16
N SER A 44 -1.29 9.49 3.64
CA SER A 44 -2.02 10.23 4.67
C SER A 44 -1.75 9.75 6.10
N ASN A 45 -2.15 10.58 7.07
CA ASN A 45 -2.18 10.23 8.50
C ASN A 45 -3.42 9.40 8.89
N ARG A 46 -4.33 9.12 7.95
CA ARG A 46 -5.51 8.29 8.18
C ARG A 46 -5.12 6.87 8.58
N ILE A 47 -5.94 6.26 9.42
CA ILE A 47 -5.80 4.87 9.85
C ILE A 47 -7.11 4.15 9.60
N SER A 48 -7.03 2.87 9.26
CA SER A 48 -8.21 2.02 9.05
C SER A 48 -8.15 0.77 9.92
N SER A 49 -9.31 0.33 10.40
CA SER A 49 -9.50 -0.94 11.10
C SER A 49 -10.76 -1.63 10.59
N HIS A 50 -10.69 -2.94 10.36
CA HIS A 50 -11.81 -3.74 9.81
C HIS A 50 -12.47 -3.09 8.58
N ASP A 51 -11.66 -2.59 7.64
CA ASP A 51 -12.09 -1.90 6.42
C ASP A 51 -12.81 -0.55 6.61
N PHE A 52 -12.85 -0.03 7.84
CA PHE A 52 -13.34 1.31 8.14
C PHE A 52 -12.18 2.28 8.38
N VAL A 53 -12.19 3.42 7.67
CA VAL A 53 -11.28 4.54 7.96
C VAL A 53 -11.81 5.27 9.19
N LEU A 54 -10.96 5.43 10.21
CA LEU A 54 -11.34 6.10 11.45
C LEU A 54 -11.40 7.62 11.23
N SER A 55 -12.20 8.31 12.04
CA SER A 55 -12.23 9.78 12.06
C SER A 55 -10.97 10.39 12.66
N ALA A 56 -10.31 9.66 13.56
CA ALA A 56 -9.05 10.06 14.16
C ALA A 56 -7.87 9.80 13.21
N GLU A 57 -6.92 10.73 13.20
CA GLU A 57 -5.65 10.59 12.49
C GLU A 57 -4.51 10.28 13.46
N VAL A 58 -3.43 9.71 12.92
CA VAL A 58 -2.16 9.53 13.65
C VAL A 58 -1.13 10.50 13.07
N PRO A 59 -0.85 11.64 13.73
CA PRO A 59 0.12 12.61 13.22
C PRO A 59 1.49 11.96 12.97
N GLY A 60 2.13 12.30 11.85
CA GLY A 60 3.45 11.76 11.49
C GLY A 60 3.42 10.37 10.82
N LYS A 61 2.28 9.68 10.83
CA LYS A 61 2.16 8.33 10.26
C LYS A 61 2.42 8.33 8.76
N GLY A 62 1.91 9.33 8.04
CA GLY A 62 2.08 9.44 6.59
C GLY A 62 3.55 9.51 6.19
N GLN A 63 4.30 10.38 6.86
CA GLN A 63 5.74 10.56 6.66
C GLN A 63 6.51 9.26 6.95
N LEU A 64 6.23 8.64 8.11
CA LEU A 64 6.92 7.42 8.53
C LEU A 64 6.69 6.27 7.54
N LEU A 65 5.43 6.01 7.15
CA LEU A 65 5.12 4.92 6.24
C LEU A 65 5.62 5.17 4.82
N ASN A 66 5.66 6.43 4.38
CA ASN A 66 6.27 6.81 3.12
C ASN A 66 7.78 6.49 3.12
N ALA A 67 8.50 6.97 4.16
CA ALA A 67 9.93 6.72 4.33
C ALA A 67 10.25 5.22 4.42
N MET A 68 9.46 4.43 5.15
CA MET A 68 9.62 2.97 5.22
C MET A 68 9.44 2.32 3.84
N SER A 69 8.42 2.73 3.08
CA SER A 69 8.17 2.18 1.73
C SER A 69 9.33 2.49 0.77
N ILE A 70 9.85 3.72 0.81
CA ILE A 70 11.03 4.14 0.04
C ILE A 70 12.26 3.34 0.45
N PHE A 71 12.51 3.15 1.75
CA PHE A 71 13.63 2.37 2.25
C PHE A 71 13.60 0.92 1.72
N TRP A 72 12.47 0.23 1.85
CA TRP A 72 12.36 -1.15 1.39
C TRP A 72 12.57 -1.26 -0.12
N LYS A 73 11.92 -0.40 -0.92
CA LYS A 73 12.01 -0.46 -2.39
C LYS A 73 13.38 -0.06 -2.92
N THR A 74 13.99 0.99 -2.37
CA THR A 74 15.23 1.59 -2.91
C THR A 74 16.51 1.09 -2.26
N LYS A 75 16.46 0.52 -1.05
CA LYS A 75 17.65 0.02 -0.35
C LYS A 75 17.70 -1.49 -0.24
N VAL A 76 16.57 -2.12 0.08
CA VAL A 76 16.54 -3.57 0.37
C VAL A 76 16.18 -4.40 -0.87
N LEU A 77 15.17 -3.99 -1.62
CA LEU A 77 14.59 -4.78 -2.71
C LEU A 77 15.06 -4.34 -4.11
N GLN A 78 15.87 -3.29 -4.22
CA GLN A 78 16.31 -2.73 -5.50
C GLN A 78 16.97 -3.75 -6.44
N ASN A 79 17.64 -4.78 -5.89
CA ASN A 79 18.30 -5.84 -6.65
C ASN A 79 17.50 -7.16 -6.69
N VAL A 80 16.31 -7.17 -6.08
CA VAL A 80 15.43 -8.35 -6.02
C VAL A 80 14.36 -8.26 -7.09
N CYS A 81 13.73 -7.10 -7.23
CA CYS A 81 12.71 -6.86 -8.24
C CYS A 81 12.67 -5.40 -8.69
N ALA A 82 12.19 -5.18 -9.91
CA ALA A 82 11.85 -3.84 -10.38
C ALA A 82 10.71 -3.28 -9.51
N ASN A 83 10.74 -1.97 -9.28
CA ASN A 83 9.67 -1.25 -8.59
C ASN A 83 9.15 -0.09 -9.44
N ASP A 84 8.10 0.55 -8.94
CA ASP A 84 7.31 1.61 -9.56
C ASP A 84 7.82 3.03 -9.27
N ILE A 85 8.72 3.22 -8.29
CA ILE A 85 9.17 4.56 -7.87
C ILE A 85 9.97 5.23 -8.98
N VAL A 86 9.64 6.50 -9.26
CA VAL A 86 10.37 7.40 -10.14
C VAL A 86 11.08 8.48 -9.33
N ALA A 87 10.36 9.15 -8.42
CA ALA A 87 10.92 10.20 -7.58
C ALA A 87 10.27 10.23 -6.19
N PHE A 88 11.01 10.78 -5.21
CA PHE A 88 10.58 10.95 -3.82
C PHE A 88 11.42 12.07 -3.18
N GLY A 89 11.00 12.57 -2.00
CA GLY A 89 11.69 13.70 -1.36
C GLY A 89 11.60 14.94 -2.24
N SER A 90 12.64 15.77 -2.25
CA SER A 90 12.71 16.95 -3.14
C SER A 90 12.74 16.61 -4.63
N GLY A 91 13.06 15.36 -5.01
CA GLY A 91 13.03 14.94 -6.40
C GLY A 91 11.63 14.93 -7.02
N ILE A 92 10.57 14.97 -6.23
CA ILE A 92 9.21 15.07 -6.78
C ILE A 92 8.95 16.44 -7.43
N ASP A 93 9.68 17.48 -7.02
CA ASP A 93 9.51 18.84 -7.53
C ASP A 93 9.74 18.94 -9.04
N GLU A 94 10.55 18.04 -9.61
CA GLU A 94 10.77 17.93 -11.06
C GLU A 94 9.49 17.60 -11.85
N TYR A 95 8.47 17.07 -11.18
CA TYR A 95 7.21 16.59 -11.76
C TYR A 95 6.00 17.39 -11.26
N LEU A 96 6.16 18.15 -10.17
CA LEU A 96 5.06 18.93 -9.61
C LEU A 96 4.88 20.25 -10.38
N PRO A 97 3.63 20.72 -10.53
CA PRO A 97 3.37 22.09 -10.95
C PRO A 97 4.10 23.12 -10.07
N GLU A 98 4.54 24.23 -10.67
CA GLU A 98 5.30 25.29 -9.99
C GLU A 98 4.73 25.70 -8.61
N PRO A 99 3.40 25.88 -8.42
CA PRO A 99 2.86 26.28 -7.12
C PRO A 99 3.07 25.28 -5.98
N LEU A 100 3.37 24.01 -6.31
CA LEU A 100 3.55 22.92 -5.35
C LEU A 100 5.03 22.52 -5.17
N GLN A 101 5.94 23.09 -5.96
CA GLN A 101 7.37 22.81 -5.83
C GLN A 101 7.90 23.38 -4.51
N GLY A 102 8.77 22.62 -3.84
CA GLY A 102 9.31 23.02 -2.54
C GLY A 102 8.36 22.82 -1.36
N ASP A 103 7.15 22.29 -1.57
CA ASP A 103 6.23 21.96 -0.47
C ASP A 103 6.80 20.81 0.36
N MET A 104 7.19 21.11 1.60
CA MET A 104 7.85 20.15 2.48
C MET A 104 6.94 18.97 2.86
N ASP A 105 5.63 19.18 2.91
CA ASP A 105 4.69 18.15 3.29
C ASP A 105 4.49 17.15 2.14
N ALA A 106 4.32 17.67 0.91
CA ALA A 106 4.35 16.91 -0.33
C ALA A 106 5.66 16.12 -0.47
N GLN A 107 6.82 16.73 -0.26
CA GLN A 107 8.11 16.05 -0.34
C GLN A 107 8.25 14.93 0.70
N SER A 108 7.69 15.10 1.89
CA SER A 108 7.80 14.12 2.98
C SER A 108 6.84 12.93 2.83
N ARG A 109 5.69 13.11 2.16
CA ARG A 109 4.62 12.09 2.05
C ARG A 109 4.32 11.62 0.63
N GLY A 110 4.88 12.31 -0.36
CA GLY A 110 4.67 12.09 -1.79
C GLY A 110 5.71 11.16 -2.42
N VAL A 111 5.25 10.39 -3.40
CA VAL A 111 6.08 9.58 -4.31
C VAL A 111 5.51 9.70 -5.72
N ILE A 112 6.36 10.04 -6.68
CA ILE A 112 6.06 9.91 -8.10
C ILE A 112 6.33 8.46 -8.50
N ALA A 113 5.33 7.80 -9.07
CA ALA A 113 5.41 6.40 -9.46
C ALA A 113 4.83 6.15 -10.85
N ARG A 114 5.37 5.15 -11.54
CA ARG A 114 4.82 4.67 -12.81
C ARG A 114 3.42 4.10 -12.62
N LYS A 115 2.51 4.49 -13.50
CA LYS A 115 1.18 3.88 -13.63
C LYS A 115 1.33 2.47 -14.18
N LEU A 116 0.85 1.47 -13.44
CA LEU A 116 0.96 0.06 -13.80
C LEU A 116 -0.41 -0.58 -13.99
N LYS A 117 -0.46 -1.60 -14.86
CA LYS A 117 -1.58 -2.54 -14.91
C LYS A 117 -1.48 -3.50 -13.72
N MET A 118 -2.34 -3.30 -12.73
CA MET A 118 -2.34 -4.12 -11.52
C MET A 118 -2.81 -5.55 -11.79
N LEU A 119 -2.09 -6.52 -11.21
CA LEU A 119 -2.59 -7.89 -11.10
C LEU A 119 -3.64 -7.93 -9.97
N PRO A 120 -4.80 -8.58 -10.17
CA PRO A 120 -5.90 -8.60 -9.20
C PRO A 120 -5.69 -9.60 -8.06
N ILE A 121 -4.45 -9.69 -7.55
CA ILE A 121 -4.00 -10.66 -6.55
C ILE A 121 -3.26 -9.92 -5.45
N GLU A 122 -3.49 -10.30 -4.20
CA GLU A 122 -2.63 -9.89 -3.09
C GLU A 122 -1.56 -10.94 -2.84
N CYS A 123 -0.30 -10.56 -3.03
CA CYS A 123 0.85 -11.44 -2.86
C CYS A 123 1.29 -11.49 -1.39
N VAL A 124 0.65 -12.33 -0.57
CA VAL A 124 0.97 -12.47 0.86
C VAL A 124 1.99 -13.60 1.07
N VAL A 125 3.08 -13.30 1.77
CA VAL A 125 4.07 -14.28 2.22
C VAL A 125 3.99 -14.41 3.74
N ARG A 126 4.01 -15.65 4.26
CA ARG A 126 3.95 -15.92 5.70
C ARG A 126 5.18 -16.67 6.17
N GLY A 127 5.84 -16.12 7.18
CA GLY A 127 6.83 -16.84 8.00
C GLY A 127 6.30 -17.31 9.35
N HIS A 128 5.15 -16.78 9.78
CA HIS A 128 4.48 -17.18 11.02
C HIS A 128 2.98 -17.41 10.75
N LEU A 129 2.40 -18.36 11.47
CA LEU A 129 0.99 -18.73 11.37
C LEU A 129 0.15 -17.84 12.28
N THR A 130 -0.64 -16.94 11.71
CA THR A 130 -1.58 -16.10 12.48
C THR A 130 -2.73 -15.61 11.60
N GLY A 131 -3.71 -14.94 12.22
CA GLY A 131 -4.82 -14.28 11.53
C GLY A 131 -5.64 -15.24 10.65
N GLY A 132 -5.91 -14.83 9.41
CA GLY A 132 -6.66 -15.66 8.44
C GLY A 132 -6.03 -17.04 8.20
N GLY A 133 -4.69 -17.12 8.17
CA GLY A 133 -3.99 -18.39 8.00
C GLY A 133 -4.22 -19.34 9.17
N TRP A 134 -4.19 -18.83 10.41
CA TRP A 134 -4.52 -19.63 11.60
C TRP A 134 -5.97 -20.14 11.56
N ARG A 135 -6.93 -19.30 11.16
CA ARG A 135 -8.34 -19.70 11.02
C ARG A 135 -8.52 -20.82 9.99
N SER A 136 -7.82 -20.80 8.86
CA SER A 136 -7.85 -21.88 7.87
C SER A 136 -7.19 -23.14 8.39
N TYR A 137 -5.99 -23.03 8.97
CA TYR A 137 -5.26 -24.17 9.53
C TYR A 137 -6.07 -24.94 10.59
N ARG A 138 -6.84 -24.25 11.43
CA ARG A 138 -7.68 -24.92 12.44
C ARG A 138 -8.77 -25.82 11.86
N LYS A 139 -9.17 -25.63 10.60
CA LYS A 139 -10.21 -26.44 9.95
C LYS A 139 -9.66 -27.78 9.48
N ASP A 140 -8.56 -27.75 8.72
CA ASP A 140 -8.04 -28.93 8.02
C ASP A 140 -6.50 -28.98 7.91
N ARG A 141 -5.80 -28.09 8.64
CA ARG A 141 -4.35 -27.87 8.58
C ARG A 141 -3.85 -27.38 7.24
N THR A 142 -4.69 -26.72 6.45
CA THR A 142 -4.28 -26.11 5.18
C THR A 142 -4.41 -24.60 5.22
N VAL A 143 -3.56 -23.92 4.43
CA VAL A 143 -3.62 -22.49 4.19
C VAL A 143 -3.36 -22.25 2.70
N CYS A 144 -4.37 -21.77 1.96
CA CYS A 144 -4.26 -21.48 0.51
C CYS A 144 -3.74 -22.71 -0.29
N GLY A 145 -4.26 -23.90 0.00
CA GLY A 145 -3.83 -25.17 -0.61
C GLY A 145 -2.59 -25.80 0.04
N VAL A 146 -1.81 -25.04 0.81
CA VAL A 146 -0.58 -25.54 1.46
C VAL A 146 -0.91 -26.29 2.75
N LYS A 147 -0.62 -27.59 2.80
CA LYS A 147 -0.76 -28.40 4.02
C LYS A 147 0.40 -28.13 4.98
N LEU A 148 0.07 -27.83 6.23
CA LEU A 148 1.04 -27.52 7.28
C LEU A 148 1.20 -28.68 8.27
N PRO A 149 2.35 -28.76 8.98
CA PRO A 149 2.57 -29.75 10.03
C PRO A 149 1.50 -29.67 11.14
N PRO A 150 1.27 -30.76 11.88
CA PRO A 150 0.46 -30.72 13.09
C PRO A 150 1.09 -29.83 14.18
N ASP A 151 0.33 -29.63 15.26
CA ASP A 151 0.80 -29.03 16.52
C ASP A 151 1.30 -27.58 16.44
N LEU A 152 0.95 -26.88 15.37
CA LEU A 152 1.10 -25.42 15.29
C LEU A 152 0.02 -24.70 16.11
N HIS A 153 0.37 -23.52 16.61
CA HIS A 153 -0.48 -22.61 17.37
C HIS A 153 -0.49 -21.22 16.72
N ASP A 154 -1.37 -20.33 17.19
CA ASP A 154 -1.36 -18.94 16.75
C ASP A 154 -0.05 -18.26 17.18
N GLY A 155 0.66 -17.69 16.20
CA GLY A 155 2.00 -17.13 16.37
C GLY A 155 3.15 -18.10 16.09
N SER A 156 2.90 -19.38 15.82
CA SER A 156 3.98 -20.33 15.51
C SER A 156 4.78 -19.93 14.27
N GLN A 157 6.11 -20.03 14.35
CA GLN A 157 6.98 -19.92 13.17
C GLN A 157 6.74 -21.10 12.24
N LEU A 158 6.63 -20.82 10.94
CA LEU A 158 6.47 -21.85 9.92
C LEU A 158 7.84 -22.47 9.55
N PRO A 159 7.91 -23.77 9.23
CA PRO A 159 9.16 -24.42 8.84
C PRO A 159 9.82 -23.79 7.60
N HIS A 160 9.00 -23.29 6.68
CA HIS A 160 9.39 -22.59 5.47
C HIS A 160 8.44 -21.43 5.20
N LEU A 161 8.89 -20.43 4.46
CA LEU A 161 8.01 -19.37 3.96
C LEU A 161 6.97 -19.97 3.02
N ILE A 162 5.72 -19.57 3.18
CA ILE A 162 4.63 -19.98 2.29
C ILE A 162 4.04 -18.76 1.59
N PHE A 163 3.69 -18.93 0.32
CA PHE A 163 2.93 -17.96 -0.46
C PHE A 163 1.43 -18.27 -0.30
N THR A 164 0.65 -17.28 0.12
CA THR A 164 -0.78 -17.45 0.43
C THR A 164 -1.57 -16.36 -0.28
N PRO A 165 -1.72 -16.45 -1.61
CA PRO A 165 -2.37 -15.40 -2.39
C PRO A 165 -3.84 -15.27 -2.00
N THR A 166 -4.37 -14.06 -2.14
CA THR A 166 -5.80 -13.81 -2.05
C THR A 166 -6.27 -13.04 -3.27
N THR A 167 -7.57 -13.10 -3.56
CA THR A 167 -8.20 -12.17 -4.50
C THR A 167 -8.04 -10.74 -3.98
N LYS A 168 -8.13 -9.76 -4.89
CA LYS A 168 -8.28 -8.36 -4.53
C LYS A 168 -9.73 -7.94 -4.73
N ALA A 169 -10.55 -8.04 -3.68
CA ALA A 169 -11.96 -7.72 -3.76
C ALA A 169 -12.18 -6.20 -3.89
N GLN A 170 -13.02 -5.77 -4.84
CA GLN A 170 -13.42 -4.35 -4.93
C GLN A 170 -14.44 -3.97 -3.84
N GLN A 171 -15.21 -4.95 -3.36
CA GLN A 171 -16.15 -4.83 -2.24
C GLN A 171 -16.16 -6.15 -1.47
N GLY A 172 -16.24 -6.09 -0.14
CA GLY A 172 -16.15 -7.29 0.73
C GLY A 172 -14.72 -7.59 1.18
N HIS A 173 -14.49 -8.82 1.62
CA HIS A 173 -13.17 -9.28 2.09
C HIS A 173 -12.44 -10.06 0.99
N ASP A 174 -11.12 -9.95 0.98
CA ASP A 174 -10.25 -10.75 0.11
C ASP A 174 -10.36 -12.24 0.44
N GLU A 175 -10.48 -13.06 -0.61
CA GLU A 175 -10.69 -14.51 -0.49
C GLU A 175 -9.40 -15.28 -0.78
N PRO A 176 -9.08 -16.34 -0.01
CA PRO A 176 -7.94 -17.21 -0.30
C PRO A 176 -7.99 -17.81 -1.71
N LEU A 177 -6.87 -17.76 -2.42
CA LEU A 177 -6.64 -18.48 -3.67
C LEU A 177 -5.74 -19.69 -3.40
N ASP A 178 -5.84 -20.74 -4.23
CA ASP A 178 -4.85 -21.80 -4.18
C ASP A 178 -3.51 -21.26 -4.69
N SER A 179 -2.45 -21.45 -3.91
CA SER A 179 -1.11 -21.02 -4.28
C SER A 179 -0.65 -21.56 -5.64
N GLY A 180 -1.02 -22.81 -5.99
CA GLY A 180 -0.62 -23.46 -7.24
C GLY A 180 -1.34 -22.94 -8.48
N GLU A 181 -2.43 -22.17 -8.32
CA GLU A 181 -3.16 -21.57 -9.44
C GLU A 181 -2.58 -20.20 -9.84
N VAL A 182 -1.69 -19.64 -9.02
CA VAL A 182 -1.18 -18.27 -9.14
C VAL A 182 0.32 -18.20 -9.43
N THR A 183 1.07 -19.27 -9.15
CA THR A 183 2.52 -19.40 -9.39
C THR A 183 2.82 -20.22 -10.63
#